data_AF-A0A849ZE05-F1
#
_entry.id   AF-A0A849ZE05-F1
#
_cell.length_a   1.000
_cell.length_b   1.000
_cell.length_c   1.000
_cell.angle_alpha   90.00
_cell.angle_beta   90.00
_cell.angle_gamma   90.00
#
_symmetry.space_group_name_H-M   'P 1'
#
loop_
_entity.id
_entity.type
_entity.pdbx_description
1 polymer ?
#
loop_
_entity_poly.entity_id
_entity_poly.type
_entity_poly.pdbx_seq_one_letter_code
_entity_poly.pdbx_strand_id
1 'polypeptide(L)'
;MERQAQISASAGAVAPAATPPGQAALLLPVPANLIEFMQLYGSDDACRKVLIEARWPSGFSCPRCRHTRGYELREYPVIECARCGHQASATAGTLLHGTKLELHKLFLLLYLLVAEKDGANCKQLKRQVGVNYKTARLWKLKLSDMLHCREKDSLIGKVEIDETIVGGGDDQSVGRRLSSRQRYVLVMVEDRGNECGRLRLEAMDDAKSQTLATVVQSNVQKGATVHTDGLRGYGAIEEHEIAHEPEVIGDPKQASKKLPWVHRVASLLKRVILGTLQGSISMGWLPWLLAEFEFRFNRRRANRRPLLFARLMEFGLKTTARTRRYFLKKGKMFREMGLS
;
A
#
# COMPACT_ATOMS: atom_id res chain seq x y z
N MET A 1 19.25 1.17 -36.49
CA MET A 1 18.10 1.49 -35.61
C MET A 1 16.90 1.87 -36.47
N GLU A 2 16.03 0.91 -36.76
CA GLU A 2 14.79 1.17 -37.49
C GLU A 2 13.75 1.80 -36.56
N ARG A 3 13.18 2.94 -36.99
CA ARG A 3 12.12 3.67 -36.27
C ARG A 3 10.77 3.11 -36.70
N GLN A 4 9.87 2.90 -35.76
CA GLN A 4 8.49 2.51 -36.07
C GLN A 4 7.50 3.48 -35.45
N ALA A 5 6.41 3.72 -36.18
CA ALA A 5 5.21 4.49 -35.83
C ALA A 5 5.44 5.86 -35.17
N GLN A 6 5.03 6.92 -35.87
CA GLN A 6 4.99 8.26 -35.30
C GLN A 6 3.87 8.36 -34.27
N ILE A 7 4.20 8.69 -33.02
CA ILE A 7 3.22 9.06 -32.01
C ILE A 7 3.12 10.59 -32.02
N SER A 8 1.97 11.09 -32.48
CA SER A 8 1.63 12.51 -32.47
C SER A 8 0.40 12.74 -31.59
N ALA A 9 0.28 13.93 -31.00
CA ALA A 9 -0.97 14.35 -30.39
C ALA A 9 -2.05 14.39 -31.49
N SER A 10 -3.19 13.74 -31.27
CA SER A 10 -4.32 13.77 -32.19
C SER A 10 -4.77 15.21 -32.39
N ALA A 11 -4.62 15.74 -33.60
CA ALA A 11 -5.22 17.01 -33.99
C ALA A 11 -6.72 16.78 -34.28
N GLY A 12 -7.59 17.36 -33.46
CA GLY A 12 -9.05 17.34 -33.69
C GLY A 12 -9.87 16.76 -32.53
N ALA A 13 -9.88 17.45 -31.39
CA ALA A 13 -10.97 17.39 -30.44
C ALA A 13 -11.02 18.73 -29.71
N VAL A 14 -12.18 19.39 -29.73
CA VAL A 14 -12.47 20.59 -28.93
C VAL A 14 -12.10 20.30 -27.49
N ALA A 15 -11.29 21.17 -26.89
CA ALA A 15 -10.84 21.03 -25.51
C ALA A 15 -12.05 20.92 -24.58
N PRO A 16 -12.27 19.79 -23.87
CA PRO A 16 -13.19 19.81 -22.76
C PRO A 16 -12.59 20.68 -21.66
N ALA A 17 -13.44 21.45 -21.00
CA ALA A 17 -13.08 22.38 -19.93
C ALA A 17 -12.08 21.76 -18.95
N ALA A 18 -11.05 22.53 -18.61
CA ALA A 18 -9.98 22.15 -17.70
C ALA A 18 -10.55 21.53 -16.42
N THR A 19 -10.30 20.23 -16.24
CA THR A 19 -10.58 19.56 -14.96
C THR A 19 -9.61 20.15 -13.92
N PRO A 20 -10.09 20.58 -12.73
CA PRO A 20 -9.24 21.17 -11.71
C PRO A 20 -8.13 20.20 -11.28
N PRO A 21 -6.96 20.71 -10.85
CA PRO A 21 -5.81 19.86 -10.49
C PRO A 21 -6.12 19.12 -9.19
N GLY A 22 -6.62 17.89 -9.30
CA GLY A 22 -6.92 17.06 -8.14
C GLY A 22 -7.32 15.62 -8.42
N GLN A 23 -7.93 15.27 -9.56
CA GLN A 23 -8.51 13.93 -9.76
C GLN A 23 -8.57 13.47 -11.23
N ALA A 24 -7.46 13.50 -11.96
CA ALA A 24 -7.36 12.66 -13.16
C ALA A 24 -7.12 11.22 -12.68
N ALA A 25 -8.20 10.48 -12.40
CA ALA A 25 -8.12 9.04 -12.16
C ALA A 25 -7.49 8.39 -13.40
N LEU A 26 -6.44 7.59 -13.18
CA LEU A 26 -5.78 6.88 -14.25
C LEU A 26 -6.82 5.98 -14.95
N LEU A 27 -7.07 6.18 -16.24
CA LEU A 27 -8.02 5.39 -17.04
C LEU A 27 -7.40 4.02 -17.40
N LEU A 28 -7.03 3.24 -16.40
CA LEU A 28 -6.61 1.86 -16.55
C LEU A 28 -7.82 0.96 -16.79
N PRO A 29 -7.83 0.09 -17.82
CA PRO A 29 -8.81 -0.99 -17.94
C PRO A 29 -8.77 -1.87 -16.68
N VAL A 30 -9.86 -1.90 -15.92
CA VAL A 30 -9.92 -2.65 -14.67
C VAL A 30 -10.50 -4.04 -14.95
N PRO A 31 -9.71 -5.12 -14.86
CA PRO A 31 -10.21 -6.47 -15.13
C PRO A 31 -11.20 -6.87 -14.05
N ALA A 32 -12.28 -7.60 -14.30
CA ALA A 32 -13.18 -8.09 -13.24
C ALA A 32 -12.64 -9.33 -12.53
N ASN A 33 -11.84 -10.15 -13.22
CA ASN A 33 -11.30 -11.41 -12.73
C ASN A 33 -9.97 -11.74 -13.44
N LEU A 34 -9.38 -12.91 -13.11
CA LEU A 34 -8.10 -13.32 -13.67
C LEU A 34 -8.15 -13.57 -15.19
N ILE A 35 -9.27 -14.04 -15.73
CA ILE A 35 -9.41 -14.30 -17.17
C ILE A 35 -9.35 -12.96 -17.93
N GLU A 36 -10.13 -11.98 -17.50
CA GLU A 36 -10.12 -10.64 -18.08
C GLU A 36 -8.76 -9.95 -17.87
N PHE A 37 -8.10 -10.19 -16.74
CA PHE A 37 -6.74 -9.71 -16.51
C PHE A 37 -5.78 -10.24 -17.58
N MET A 38 -5.81 -11.54 -17.88
CA MET A 38 -4.94 -12.13 -18.90
C MET A 38 -5.24 -11.60 -20.31
N GLN A 39 -6.50 -11.28 -20.61
CA GLN A 39 -6.87 -10.66 -21.89
C GLN A 39 -6.33 -9.24 -22.02
N LEU A 40 -6.38 -8.44 -20.95
CA LEU A 40 -5.93 -7.04 -20.95
C LEU A 40 -4.42 -6.88 -20.81
N TYR A 41 -3.78 -7.75 -20.01
CA TYR A 41 -2.40 -7.58 -19.54
C TYR A 41 -1.53 -8.82 -19.76
N GLY A 42 -1.94 -9.74 -20.64
CA GLY A 42 -1.25 -11.00 -20.90
C GLY A 42 0.07 -10.88 -21.66
N SER A 43 0.40 -9.70 -22.21
CA SER A 43 1.65 -9.44 -22.93
C SER A 43 2.36 -8.17 -22.47
N ASP A 44 3.67 -8.13 -22.67
CA ASP A 44 4.48 -6.95 -22.34
C ASP A 44 4.09 -5.73 -23.17
N ASP A 45 3.70 -5.92 -24.43
CA ASP A 45 3.24 -4.84 -25.32
C ASP A 45 1.93 -4.23 -24.82
N ALA A 46 0.97 -5.05 -24.40
CA ALA A 46 -0.29 -4.57 -23.83
C ALA A 46 -0.05 -3.77 -22.54
N CYS A 47 0.80 -4.28 -21.65
CA CYS A 47 1.20 -3.57 -20.44
C CYS A 47 1.92 -2.25 -20.77
N ARG A 48 2.82 -2.25 -21.75
CA ARG A 48 3.60 -1.07 -22.16
C ARG A 48 2.69 0.02 -22.72
N LYS A 49 1.74 -0.33 -23.60
CA LYS A 49 0.76 0.62 -24.15
C LYS A 49 0.02 1.36 -23.04
N VAL A 50 -0.47 0.60 -22.07
CA VAL A 50 -1.17 1.15 -20.91
C VAL A 50 -0.29 2.06 -20.06
N LEU A 51 1.00 1.71 -19.85
CA LEU A 51 1.94 2.57 -19.12
C LEU A 51 2.23 3.88 -19.88
N ILE A 52 2.30 3.84 -21.20
CA ILE A 52 2.50 5.02 -22.05
C ILE A 52 1.29 5.94 -21.96
N GLU A 53 0.08 5.40 -22.13
CA GLU A 53 -1.17 6.16 -22.02
C GLU A 53 -1.33 6.78 -20.63
N ALA A 54 -1.00 6.03 -19.58
CA ALA A 54 -1.04 6.51 -18.21
C ALA A 54 -0.02 7.63 -17.93
N ARG A 55 1.18 7.53 -18.51
CA ARG A 55 2.25 8.53 -18.34
C ARG A 55 1.99 9.80 -19.15
N TRP A 56 1.40 9.64 -20.32
CA TRP A 56 1.16 10.70 -21.29
C TRP A 56 -0.30 10.67 -21.78
N PRO A 57 -1.28 11.06 -20.95
CA PRO A 57 -2.70 11.00 -21.30
C PRO A 57 -3.09 11.83 -22.52
N SER A 58 -2.37 12.93 -22.77
CA SER A 58 -2.61 13.85 -23.90
C SER A 58 -1.63 13.63 -25.06
N GLY A 59 -1.00 12.46 -25.11
CA GLY A 59 0.07 12.15 -26.07
C GLY A 59 1.46 12.49 -25.54
N PHE A 60 2.49 11.95 -26.22
CA PHE A 60 3.88 12.03 -25.79
C PHE A 60 4.31 13.48 -25.52
N SER A 61 4.99 13.70 -24.40
CA SER A 61 5.67 14.96 -24.10
C SER A 61 7.05 14.66 -23.54
N CYS A 62 8.09 15.11 -24.26
CA CYS A 62 9.47 14.85 -23.90
C CYS A 62 9.80 15.45 -22.51
N PRO A 63 10.30 14.66 -21.55
CA PRO A 63 10.61 15.18 -20.21
C PRO A 63 11.76 16.21 -20.21
N ARG A 64 12.59 16.25 -21.25
CA ARG A 64 13.74 17.17 -21.35
C ARG A 64 13.40 18.50 -22.03
N CYS A 65 12.67 18.46 -23.16
CA CYS A 65 12.42 19.66 -23.98
C CYS A 65 10.94 19.96 -24.24
N ARG A 66 10.02 19.18 -23.65
CA ARG A 66 8.56 19.29 -23.79
C ARG A 66 8.02 19.17 -25.22
N HIS A 67 8.86 18.78 -26.19
CA HIS A 67 8.42 18.52 -27.55
C HIS A 67 7.49 17.30 -27.60
N THR A 68 6.45 17.38 -28.43
CA THR A 68 5.33 16.42 -28.42
C THR A 68 5.43 15.31 -29.47
N ARG A 69 6.46 15.34 -30.32
CA ARG A 69 6.73 14.26 -31.28
C ARG A 69 7.83 13.35 -30.78
N GLY A 70 7.58 12.05 -30.86
CA GLY A 70 8.54 11.01 -30.57
C GLY A 70 8.31 9.77 -31.43
N TYR A 71 9.35 8.94 -31.54
CA TYR A 71 9.33 7.67 -32.27
C TYR A 71 9.61 6.54 -31.31
N GLU A 72 8.85 5.46 -31.41
CA GLU A 72 9.18 4.26 -30.66
C GLU A 72 10.37 3.55 -31.30
N LEU A 73 11.28 3.07 -30.45
CA LEU A 73 12.42 2.27 -30.91
C LEU A 73 12.04 0.78 -30.89
N ARG A 74 12.38 0.05 -31.96
CA ARG A 74 12.06 -1.39 -32.06
C ARG A 74 12.72 -2.24 -30.98
N GLU A 75 13.98 -1.97 -30.69
CA GLU A 75 14.81 -2.81 -29.80
C GLU A 75 14.63 -2.47 -28.31
N TYR A 76 14.10 -1.28 -28.01
CA TYR A 76 14.06 -0.76 -26.65
C TYR A 76 12.69 -0.19 -26.31
N PRO A 77 12.15 -0.46 -25.10
CA PRO A 77 10.85 0.05 -24.68
C PRO A 77 10.93 1.54 -24.27
N VAL A 78 11.36 2.39 -25.19
CA VAL A 78 11.56 3.84 -25.03
C VAL A 78 10.99 4.59 -26.23
N ILE A 79 10.70 5.87 -26.02
CA ILE A 79 10.26 6.81 -27.03
C ILE A 79 11.36 7.85 -27.20
N GLU A 80 11.95 7.93 -28.39
CA GLU A 80 12.98 8.91 -28.74
C GLU A 80 12.33 10.22 -29.19
N CYS A 81 12.68 11.33 -28.53
CA CYS A 81 12.18 12.64 -28.90
C CYS A 81 12.73 13.09 -30.25
N ALA A 82 11.83 13.49 -31.16
CA ALA A 82 12.18 13.95 -32.51
C ALA A 82 13.05 15.22 -32.54
N ARG A 83 13.06 16.02 -31.46
CA ARG A 83 13.79 17.30 -31.39
C ARG A 83 15.16 17.19 -30.73
N CYS A 84 15.24 16.56 -29.57
CA CYS A 84 16.47 16.55 -28.76
C CYS A 84 17.13 15.18 -28.63
N GLY A 85 16.60 14.14 -29.30
CA GLY A 85 17.12 12.78 -29.26
C GLY A 85 17.00 12.08 -27.90
N HIS A 86 16.35 12.71 -26.91
CA HIS A 86 16.21 12.12 -25.59
C HIS A 86 15.27 10.90 -25.63
N GLN A 87 15.74 9.77 -25.09
CA GLN A 87 14.97 8.54 -24.98
C GLN A 87 14.24 8.49 -23.64
N ALA A 88 12.91 8.58 -23.68
CA ALA A 88 12.05 8.53 -22.52
C ALA A 88 11.42 7.14 -22.36
N SER A 89 11.50 6.56 -21.17
CA SER A 89 10.81 5.30 -20.85
C SER A 89 9.52 5.55 -20.06
N ALA A 90 8.47 4.78 -20.35
CA ALA A 90 7.21 4.85 -19.61
C ALA A 90 7.38 4.50 -18.12
N THR A 91 8.33 3.64 -17.79
CA THR A 91 8.63 3.20 -16.42
C THR A 91 9.57 4.15 -15.66
N ALA A 92 10.13 5.17 -16.33
CA ALA A 92 11.14 6.05 -15.73
C ALA A 92 10.57 6.86 -14.55
N GLY A 93 11.24 6.82 -13.39
CA GLY A 93 10.78 7.53 -12.19
C GLY A 93 9.57 6.88 -11.49
N THR A 94 9.15 5.69 -11.90
CA THR A 94 8.03 4.94 -11.31
C THR A 94 8.49 3.76 -10.45
N LEU A 95 7.56 2.99 -9.89
CA LEU A 95 7.83 1.77 -9.15
C LEU A 95 8.49 0.71 -10.05
N LEU A 96 8.21 0.82 -11.35
CA LEU A 96 8.69 -0.05 -12.41
C LEU A 96 10.07 0.38 -12.94
N HIS A 97 10.64 1.47 -12.43
CA HIS A 97 11.91 2.01 -12.93
C HIS A 97 13.04 0.97 -12.86
N GLY A 98 13.71 0.76 -14.00
CA GLY A 98 14.85 -0.14 -14.12
C GLY A 98 14.50 -1.61 -13.87
N THR A 99 13.23 -2.01 -13.98
CA THR A 99 12.84 -3.42 -13.90
C THR A 99 13.44 -4.22 -15.06
N LYS A 100 13.91 -5.43 -14.75
CA LYS A 100 14.27 -6.47 -15.73
C LYS A 100 13.25 -7.60 -15.80
N LEU A 101 12.22 -7.55 -14.94
CA LEU A 101 11.12 -8.49 -14.97
C LEU A 101 10.15 -8.06 -16.08
N GLU A 102 9.73 -9.02 -16.89
CA GLU A 102 8.68 -8.86 -17.90
C GLU A 102 7.44 -8.19 -17.30
N LEU A 103 6.88 -7.22 -18.02
CA LEU A 103 5.82 -6.36 -17.53
C LEU A 103 4.54 -7.14 -17.19
N HIS A 104 4.16 -8.12 -18.01
CA HIS A 104 2.96 -8.94 -17.77
C HIS A 104 3.09 -9.73 -16.45
N LYS A 105 4.26 -10.32 -16.15
CA LYS A 105 4.53 -10.99 -14.87
C LYS A 105 4.45 -10.03 -13.70
N LEU A 106 4.97 -8.82 -13.87
CA LEU A 106 4.93 -7.80 -12.84
C LEU A 106 3.51 -7.36 -12.57
N PHE A 107 2.73 -7.05 -13.61
CA PHE A 107 1.32 -6.69 -13.48
C PHE A 107 0.53 -7.81 -12.79
N LEU A 108 0.77 -9.07 -13.18
CA LEU A 108 0.11 -10.22 -12.56
C LEU A 108 0.47 -10.33 -11.08
N LEU A 109 1.73 -10.13 -10.71
CA LEU A 109 2.18 -10.12 -9.33
C LEU A 109 1.46 -9.04 -8.51
N LEU A 110 1.35 -7.82 -9.05
CA LEU A 110 0.66 -6.71 -8.38
C LEU A 110 -0.84 -6.96 -8.26
N TYR A 111 -1.46 -7.53 -9.30
CA TYR A 111 -2.86 -7.92 -9.29
C TYR A 111 -3.14 -8.97 -8.21
N LEU A 112 -2.37 -10.06 -8.17
CA LEU A 112 -2.55 -11.15 -7.19
C LEU A 112 -2.33 -10.69 -5.73
N LEU A 113 -1.51 -9.67 -5.49
CA LEU A 113 -1.31 -9.11 -4.16
C LEU A 113 -2.57 -8.43 -3.59
N VAL A 114 -3.43 -7.89 -4.44
CA VAL A 114 -4.61 -7.10 -4.03
C VAL A 114 -5.94 -7.75 -4.41
N ALA A 115 -5.92 -8.78 -5.26
CA ALA A 115 -7.11 -9.50 -5.68
C ALA A 115 -7.81 -10.21 -4.50
N GLU A 116 -7.05 -10.69 -3.51
CA GLU A 116 -7.59 -11.41 -2.35
C GLU A 116 -7.62 -10.58 -1.07
N LYS A 117 -8.65 -10.80 -0.24
CA LYS A 117 -8.81 -10.07 1.04
C LYS A 117 -7.62 -10.29 1.96
N ASP A 118 -7.06 -11.49 1.96
CA ASP A 118 -6.01 -11.89 2.89
C ASP A 118 -4.60 -11.59 2.36
N GLY A 119 -4.51 -11.08 1.13
CA GLY A 119 -3.24 -10.78 0.46
C GLY A 119 -2.59 -12.06 -0.08
N ALA A 120 -1.30 -11.99 -0.38
CA ALA A 120 -0.57 -13.14 -0.93
C ALA A 120 0.79 -13.38 -0.27
N ASN A 121 1.10 -14.66 -0.05
CA ASN A 121 2.42 -15.10 0.39
C ASN A 121 3.41 -15.10 -0.80
N CYS A 122 4.68 -14.74 -0.55
CA CYS A 122 5.75 -14.81 -1.55
C CYS A 122 5.91 -16.20 -2.20
N LYS A 123 5.68 -17.31 -1.45
CA LYS A 123 5.70 -18.66 -2.02
C LYS A 123 4.56 -18.90 -3.02
N GLN A 124 3.38 -18.35 -2.74
CA GLN A 124 2.23 -18.41 -3.64
C GLN A 124 2.48 -17.58 -4.90
N LEU A 125 2.94 -16.33 -4.75
CA LEU A 125 3.30 -15.46 -5.87
C LEU A 125 4.38 -16.09 -6.77
N LYS A 126 5.40 -16.72 -6.18
CA LYS A 126 6.40 -17.49 -6.93
C LYS A 126 5.75 -18.51 -7.86
N ARG A 127 4.82 -19.33 -7.34
CA ARG A 127 4.17 -20.41 -8.11
C ARG A 127 3.23 -19.86 -9.18
N GLN A 128 2.40 -18.88 -8.83
CA GLN A 128 1.39 -18.35 -9.74
C GLN A 128 1.98 -17.49 -10.86
N VAL A 129 3.04 -16.72 -10.59
CA VAL A 129 3.66 -15.81 -11.57
C VAL A 129 4.82 -16.48 -12.32
N GLY A 130 5.38 -17.56 -11.78
CA GLY A 130 6.55 -18.23 -12.38
C GLY A 130 7.85 -17.44 -12.20
N VAL A 131 8.01 -16.75 -11.06
CA VAL A 131 9.24 -16.02 -10.70
C VAL A 131 9.96 -16.67 -9.54
N ASN A 132 11.26 -16.43 -9.39
CA ASN A 132 11.97 -16.92 -8.21
C ASN A 132 11.47 -16.22 -6.92
N TYR A 133 11.67 -16.87 -5.77
CA TYR A 133 11.22 -16.37 -4.47
C TYR A 133 11.79 -15.00 -4.12
N LYS A 134 13.07 -14.75 -4.44
CA LYS A 134 13.76 -13.48 -4.14
C LYS A 134 13.13 -12.32 -4.93
N THR A 135 12.70 -12.57 -6.16
CA THR A 135 11.97 -11.61 -7.00
C THR A 135 10.59 -11.33 -6.42
N ALA A 136 9.81 -12.36 -6.09
CA ALA A 136 8.49 -12.18 -5.46
C ALA A 136 8.58 -11.37 -4.16
N ARG A 137 9.54 -11.71 -3.29
CA ARG A 137 9.79 -10.98 -2.04
C ARG A 137 10.22 -9.54 -2.27
N LEU A 138 11.11 -9.28 -3.22
CA LEU A 138 11.54 -7.91 -3.53
C LEU A 138 10.37 -7.04 -3.99
N TRP A 139 9.52 -7.57 -4.87
CA TRP A 139 8.36 -6.80 -5.37
C TRP A 139 7.29 -6.58 -4.31
N LYS A 140 7.01 -7.58 -3.46
CA LYS A 140 6.14 -7.39 -2.29
C LYS A 140 6.70 -6.29 -1.39
N LEU A 141 7.99 -6.30 -1.09
CA LEU A 141 8.63 -5.23 -0.27
C LEU A 141 8.55 -3.85 -0.92
N LYS A 142 8.84 -3.74 -2.22
CA LYS A 142 8.72 -2.49 -2.97
C LYS A 142 7.29 -1.94 -2.91
N LEU A 143 6.30 -2.82 -3.06
CA LEU A 143 4.90 -2.45 -2.98
C LEU A 143 4.54 -1.95 -1.59
N SER A 144 4.83 -2.74 -0.57
CA SER A 144 4.52 -2.38 0.81
C SER A 144 5.20 -1.08 1.24
N ASP A 145 6.42 -0.83 0.76
CA ASP A 145 7.18 0.40 1.02
C ASP A 145 6.47 1.63 0.41
N MET A 146 6.03 1.50 -0.84
CA MET A 146 5.23 2.52 -1.51
C MET A 146 3.92 2.79 -0.75
N LEU A 147 3.19 1.74 -0.36
CA LEU A 147 1.93 1.87 0.38
C LEU A 147 2.14 2.57 1.73
N HIS A 148 3.16 2.15 2.48
CA HIS A 148 3.54 2.74 3.76
C HIS A 148 3.90 4.24 3.64
N CYS A 149 4.46 4.67 2.51
CA CYS A 149 4.79 6.08 2.28
C CYS A 149 3.59 6.93 1.81
N ARG A 150 2.58 6.35 1.15
CA ARG A 150 1.51 7.11 0.49
C ARG A 150 0.20 7.16 1.25
N GLU A 151 -0.14 6.14 2.04
CA GLU A 151 -1.44 6.07 2.71
C GLU A 151 -1.37 6.74 4.09
N LYS A 152 -1.51 8.07 4.13
CA LYS A 152 -1.35 8.85 5.37
C LYS A 152 -2.53 9.77 5.70
N ASP A 153 -3.68 9.59 5.05
CA ASP A 153 -4.85 10.41 5.35
C ASP A 153 -5.29 10.21 6.80
N SER A 154 -5.57 11.28 7.53
CA SER A 154 -6.04 11.18 8.91
C SER A 154 -7.45 10.59 8.99
N LEU A 155 -7.71 9.84 10.06
CA LEU A 155 -9.05 9.39 10.45
C LEU A 155 -9.87 10.57 10.97
N ILE A 156 -11.19 10.51 10.78
CA ILE A 156 -12.11 11.61 11.08
C ILE A 156 -13.34 11.13 11.86
N GLY A 157 -14.03 12.05 12.53
CA GLY A 157 -15.26 11.74 13.25
C GLY A 157 -15.00 10.96 14.52
N LYS A 158 -15.72 9.86 14.73
CA LYS A 158 -15.51 8.96 15.88
C LYS A 158 -14.48 7.89 15.52
N VAL A 159 -13.52 7.63 16.39
CA VAL A 159 -12.43 6.69 16.17
C VAL A 159 -12.27 5.79 17.40
N GLU A 160 -12.46 4.48 17.22
CA GLU A 160 -12.07 3.48 18.22
C GLU A 160 -10.56 3.23 18.15
N ILE A 161 -9.92 3.14 19.31
CA ILE A 161 -8.49 2.84 19.43
C ILE A 161 -8.27 1.77 20.48
N ASP A 162 -7.47 0.76 20.13
CA ASP A 162 -7.05 -0.33 21.02
C ASP A 162 -5.66 -0.84 20.58
N GLU A 163 -4.88 -1.39 21.51
CA GLU A 163 -3.62 -2.03 21.18
C GLU A 163 -3.72 -3.56 21.14
N THR A 164 -3.03 -4.17 20.18
CA THR A 164 -2.84 -5.62 20.18
C THR A 164 -1.36 -5.96 20.07
N ILE A 165 -0.96 -7.04 20.72
CA ILE A 165 0.38 -7.61 20.54
C ILE A 165 0.38 -8.52 19.31
N VAL A 166 1.43 -8.39 18.49
CA VAL A 166 1.73 -9.24 17.33
C VAL A 166 3.12 -9.84 17.49
N GLY A 167 3.26 -11.13 17.11
CA GLY A 167 4.50 -11.90 17.25
C GLY A 167 4.51 -12.79 18.49
N GLY A 168 5.69 -13.26 18.87
CA GLY A 168 5.89 -14.00 20.13
C GLY A 168 5.81 -15.54 20.07
N GLY A 169 5.17 -16.18 19.10
CA GLY A 169 5.07 -17.66 19.12
C GLY A 169 4.49 -18.16 20.45
N ASP A 170 5.18 -19.10 21.11
CA ASP A 170 4.81 -19.62 22.45
C ASP A 170 5.26 -18.71 23.62
N ASP A 171 5.97 -17.61 23.36
CA ASP A 171 6.36 -16.66 24.42
C ASP A 171 5.12 -15.91 24.92
N GLN A 172 4.61 -16.32 26.08
CA GLN A 172 3.63 -15.54 26.81
C GLN A 172 4.30 -14.27 27.35
N SER A 173 3.72 -13.12 27.03
CA SER A 173 4.12 -11.85 27.64
C SER A 173 3.87 -11.89 29.15
N VAL A 174 4.91 -11.63 29.96
CA VAL A 174 4.74 -11.38 31.41
C VAL A 174 4.48 -9.89 31.60
N GLY A 175 3.22 -9.52 31.80
CA GLY A 175 2.80 -8.12 31.93
C GLY A 175 2.99 -7.32 30.63
N ARG A 176 3.41 -6.04 30.75
CA ARG A 176 3.59 -5.11 29.60
C ARG A 176 4.94 -5.25 28.88
N ARG A 177 5.84 -6.13 29.33
CA ARG A 177 7.19 -6.24 28.78
C ARG A 177 7.17 -7.16 27.56
N LEU A 178 7.35 -6.57 26.38
CA LEU A 178 7.45 -7.31 25.13
C LEU A 178 8.79 -8.02 25.01
N SER A 179 8.79 -9.22 24.42
CA SER A 179 10.03 -9.83 23.94
C SER A 179 10.55 -9.12 22.69
N SER A 180 11.80 -9.37 22.30
CA SER A 180 12.37 -8.83 21.05
C SER A 180 11.57 -9.24 19.80
N ARG A 181 10.78 -10.33 19.90
CA ARG A 181 9.94 -10.89 18.84
C ARG A 181 8.49 -10.43 18.89
N GLN A 182 8.14 -9.53 19.80
CA GLN A 182 6.80 -8.98 19.92
C GLN A 182 6.80 -7.49 19.63
N ARG A 183 5.69 -6.99 19.12
CA ARG A 183 5.42 -5.56 18.93
C ARG A 183 3.99 -5.23 19.29
N TYR A 184 3.78 -4.04 19.84
CA TYR A 184 2.45 -3.46 19.92
C TYR A 184 2.05 -3.02 18.51
N VAL A 185 0.79 -3.22 18.20
CA VAL A 185 0.13 -2.65 17.02
C VAL A 185 -1.04 -1.84 17.55
N LEU A 186 -0.98 -0.53 17.38
CA LEU A 186 -2.10 0.35 17.67
C LEU A 186 -3.11 0.23 16.53
N VAL A 187 -4.34 -0.15 16.85
CA VAL A 187 -5.44 -0.31 15.90
C VAL A 187 -6.37 0.87 16.06
N MET A 188 -6.50 1.69 15.00
CA MET A 188 -7.34 2.88 15.00
C MET A 188 -8.37 2.79 13.90
N VAL A 189 -9.66 2.82 14.23
CA VAL A 189 -10.75 2.55 13.30
C VAL A 189 -11.82 3.61 13.40
N GLU A 190 -12.22 4.19 12.27
CA GLU A 190 -13.40 5.05 12.22
C GLU A 190 -14.66 4.25 12.56
N ASP A 191 -15.39 4.72 13.57
CA ASP A 191 -16.72 4.24 13.89
C ASP A 191 -17.77 5.08 13.14
N ARG A 192 -18.55 4.41 12.27
CA ARG A 192 -19.67 5.00 11.55
C ARG A 192 -21.01 4.43 12.02
N GLY A 193 -21.08 3.97 13.27
CA GLY A 193 -22.27 3.38 13.88
C GLY A 193 -22.42 1.92 13.47
N ASN A 194 -23.28 1.62 12.50
CA ASN A 194 -23.51 0.24 12.04
C ASN A 194 -22.38 -0.32 11.16
N GLU A 195 -21.36 0.49 10.91
CA GLU A 195 -20.36 0.25 9.90
C GLU A 195 -18.97 0.68 10.34
N CYS A 196 -17.99 -0.21 10.16
CA CYS A 196 -16.59 0.15 10.25
C CYS A 196 -16.19 1.05 9.08
N GLY A 197 -15.44 2.13 9.34
CA GLY A 197 -14.88 3.05 8.35
C GLY A 197 -13.44 2.72 7.93
N ARG A 198 -12.60 3.76 7.84
CA ARG A 198 -11.16 3.64 7.55
C ARG A 198 -10.37 3.15 8.78
N LEU A 199 -9.24 2.53 8.51
CA LEU A 199 -8.31 1.90 9.44
C LEU A 199 -6.92 2.53 9.31
N ARG A 200 -6.26 2.72 10.44
CA ARG A 200 -4.82 2.94 10.59
C ARG A 200 -4.24 1.92 11.57
N LEU A 201 -3.05 1.42 11.27
CA LEU A 201 -2.30 0.45 12.07
C LEU A 201 -0.86 0.95 12.22
N GLU A 202 -0.42 1.17 13.46
CA GLU A 202 0.96 1.59 13.71
C GLU A 202 1.68 0.54 14.57
N ALA A 203 2.87 0.13 14.15
CA ALA A 203 3.72 -0.75 14.93
C ALA A 203 4.56 0.07 15.93
N MET A 204 4.53 -0.32 17.21
CA MET A 204 5.21 0.40 18.28
C MET A 204 6.06 -0.56 19.12
N ASP A 205 7.16 -0.03 19.66
CA ASP A 205 8.05 -0.75 20.57
C ASP A 205 7.53 -0.72 22.03
N ASP A 206 6.72 0.28 22.39
CA ASP A 206 6.08 0.40 23.70
C ASP A 206 4.67 1.01 23.63
N ALA A 207 3.90 0.85 24.70
CA ALA A 207 2.56 1.42 24.87
C ALA A 207 2.57 2.53 25.95
N LYS A 208 3.61 3.38 25.97
CA LYS A 208 3.67 4.54 26.88
C LYS A 208 2.76 5.66 26.39
N SER A 209 2.25 6.47 27.32
CA SER A 209 1.32 7.57 27.03
C SER A 209 1.82 8.54 25.95
N GLN A 210 3.09 8.93 26.00
CA GLN A 210 3.67 9.87 25.02
C GLN A 210 3.78 9.25 23.62
N THR A 211 4.16 7.98 23.53
CA THR A 211 4.21 7.22 22.27
C THR A 211 2.81 7.14 21.66
N LEU A 212 1.81 6.75 22.46
CA LEU A 212 0.42 6.66 22.05
C LEU A 212 -0.10 8.02 21.56
N ALA A 213 0.08 9.09 22.34
CA ALA A 213 -0.36 10.44 21.97
C ALA A 213 0.24 10.90 20.64
N THR A 214 1.54 10.68 20.43
CA THR A 214 2.23 11.05 19.18
C THR A 214 1.65 10.30 17.98
N VAL A 215 1.45 8.98 18.12
CA VAL A 215 0.90 8.15 17.05
C VAL A 215 -0.54 8.56 16.72
N VAL A 216 -1.38 8.77 17.73
CA VAL A 216 -2.78 9.19 17.55
C VAL A 216 -2.85 10.54 16.84
N GLN A 217 -2.06 11.54 17.27
CA GLN A 217 -2.02 12.86 16.62
C GLN A 217 -1.61 12.80 15.15
N SER A 218 -0.67 11.91 14.80
CA SER A 218 -0.22 11.78 13.42
C SER A 218 -1.26 11.10 12.50
N ASN A 219 -2.23 10.38 13.08
CA ASN A 219 -3.19 9.55 12.35
C ASN A 219 -4.64 10.00 12.47
N VAL A 220 -4.99 10.86 13.42
CA VAL A 220 -6.36 11.30 13.70
C VAL A 220 -6.45 12.81 13.53
N GLN A 221 -7.49 13.27 12.83
CA GLN A 221 -7.71 14.69 12.59
C GLN A 221 -8.07 15.40 13.92
N LYS A 222 -7.55 16.62 14.10
CA LYS A 222 -7.99 17.51 15.19
C LYS A 222 -9.51 17.69 15.19
N GLY A 223 -10.13 17.64 16.37
CA GLY A 223 -11.59 17.71 16.53
C GLY A 223 -12.33 16.38 16.31
N ALA A 224 -11.63 15.28 16.05
CA ALA A 224 -12.22 13.94 16.13
C ALA A 224 -12.46 13.53 17.60
N THR A 225 -13.34 12.55 17.80
CA THR A 225 -13.61 11.93 19.10
C THR A 225 -12.98 10.54 19.13
N VAL A 226 -12.10 10.31 20.10
CA VAL A 226 -11.39 9.04 20.28
C VAL A 226 -12.01 8.26 21.44
N HIS A 227 -12.34 7.00 21.16
CA HIS A 227 -12.89 6.03 22.11
C HIS A 227 -11.82 4.98 22.38
N THR A 228 -11.40 4.82 23.64
CA THR A 228 -10.38 3.85 24.03
C THR A 228 -10.87 2.97 25.17
N ASP A 229 -10.22 1.84 25.38
CA ASP A 229 -10.36 1.13 26.64
C ASP A 229 -9.71 1.94 27.77
N GLY A 230 -10.20 1.76 29.00
CA GLY A 230 -9.87 2.57 30.19
C GLY A 230 -8.42 2.51 30.70
N LEU A 231 -7.43 2.33 29.82
CA LEU A 231 -6.02 2.43 30.14
C LEU A 231 -5.62 3.87 30.46
N ARG A 232 -4.94 4.05 31.60
CA ARG A 232 -4.32 5.33 32.05
C ARG A 232 -3.36 5.96 31.02
N GLY A 233 -2.97 5.21 29.98
CA GLY A 233 -2.06 5.67 28.92
C GLY A 233 -2.64 6.78 28.04
N TYR A 234 -3.97 6.87 27.95
CA TYR A 234 -4.64 7.78 27.03
C TYR A 234 -4.94 9.18 27.59
N GLY A 235 -4.66 9.44 28.88
CA GLY A 235 -4.92 10.75 29.50
C GLY A 235 -4.16 11.92 28.85
N ALA A 236 -3.06 11.64 28.14
CA ALA A 236 -2.32 12.65 27.39
C ALA A 236 -2.96 13.01 26.03
N ILE A 237 -4.03 12.33 25.59
CA ILE A 237 -4.70 12.63 24.30
C ILE A 237 -5.52 13.91 24.39
N GLU A 238 -6.16 14.18 25.54
CA GLU A 238 -7.00 15.36 25.76
C GLU A 238 -6.23 16.68 25.60
N GLU A 239 -4.92 16.68 25.85
CA GLU A 239 -4.04 17.84 25.70
C GLU A 239 -3.89 18.33 24.24
N HIS A 240 -4.43 17.60 23.26
CA HIS A 240 -4.16 17.81 21.84
C HIS A 240 -5.39 18.08 20.97
N GLU A 241 -6.45 18.70 21.52
CA GLU A 241 -7.66 19.08 20.78
C GLU A 241 -8.39 17.87 20.14
N ILE A 242 -8.21 16.70 20.74
CA ILE A 242 -8.92 15.47 20.40
C ILE A 242 -9.78 15.13 21.60
N ALA A 243 -11.11 15.09 21.41
CA ALA A 243 -12.01 14.71 22.48
C ALA A 243 -11.78 13.24 22.83
N HIS A 244 -11.60 12.93 24.11
CA HIS A 244 -11.39 11.57 24.59
C HIS A 244 -12.61 11.12 25.40
N GLU A 245 -13.20 10.00 25.00
CA GLU A 245 -14.26 9.33 25.76
C GLU A 245 -13.71 8.00 26.29
N PRO A 246 -13.18 7.97 27.53
CA PRO A 246 -12.68 6.73 28.11
C PRO A 246 -13.83 5.81 28.51
N GLU A 247 -13.81 4.54 28.09
CA GLU A 247 -14.73 3.52 28.62
C GLU A 247 -14.03 2.60 29.63
N VAL A 248 -14.56 2.56 30.85
CA VAL A 248 -14.12 1.59 31.86
C VAL A 248 -14.66 0.21 31.50
N ILE A 249 -13.76 -0.69 31.09
CA ILE A 249 -14.09 -2.09 30.81
C ILE A 249 -13.92 -2.88 32.11
N GLY A 250 -15.05 -3.24 32.74
CA GLY A 250 -15.05 -4.08 33.95
C GLY A 250 -14.89 -5.59 33.65
N ASP A 251 -15.40 -6.07 32.51
CA ASP A 251 -15.36 -7.48 32.09
C ASP A 251 -14.75 -7.62 30.68
N PRO A 252 -13.68 -8.42 30.49
CA PRO A 252 -13.08 -8.70 29.18
C PRO A 252 -14.07 -9.21 28.12
N LYS A 253 -15.16 -9.89 28.53
CA LYS A 253 -16.21 -10.35 27.60
C LYS A 253 -17.05 -9.20 27.07
N GLN A 254 -17.15 -8.09 27.79
CA GLN A 254 -17.88 -6.89 27.38
C GLN A 254 -17.01 -5.92 26.55
N ALA A 255 -15.69 -6.05 26.57
CA ALA A 255 -14.77 -5.25 25.75
C ALA A 255 -15.15 -5.28 24.26
N SER A 256 -15.42 -6.49 23.74
CA SER A 256 -15.89 -6.74 22.37
C SER A 256 -17.22 -6.08 22.00
N LYS A 257 -18.06 -5.72 22.98
CA LYS A 257 -19.33 -5.03 22.76
C LYS A 257 -19.19 -3.51 22.77
N LYS A 258 -18.12 -3.00 23.38
CA LYS A 258 -17.83 -1.58 23.61
C LYS A 258 -16.91 -0.98 22.54
N LEU A 259 -15.90 -1.75 22.12
CA LEU A 259 -14.99 -1.41 21.02
C LEU A 259 -15.03 -2.48 19.91
N PRO A 260 -16.20 -2.70 19.27
CA PRO A 260 -16.41 -3.83 18.37
C PRO A 260 -15.51 -3.80 17.12
N TRP A 261 -15.12 -2.61 16.64
CA TRP A 261 -14.42 -2.49 15.37
C TRP A 261 -12.93 -2.78 15.50
N VAL A 262 -12.25 -2.22 16.50
CA VAL A 262 -10.82 -2.47 16.74
C VAL A 262 -10.54 -3.93 17.07
N HIS A 263 -11.36 -4.56 17.93
CA HIS A 263 -11.19 -5.98 18.27
C HIS A 263 -11.46 -6.91 17.07
N ARG A 264 -12.43 -6.54 16.21
CA ARG A 264 -12.67 -7.26 14.95
C ARG A 264 -11.48 -7.14 14.01
N VAL A 265 -10.91 -5.94 13.86
CA VAL A 265 -9.72 -5.72 13.01
C VAL A 265 -8.51 -6.47 13.55
N ALA A 266 -8.26 -6.41 14.87
CA ALA A 266 -7.17 -7.15 15.50
C ALA A 266 -7.28 -8.66 15.23
N SER A 267 -8.49 -9.21 15.33
CA SER A 267 -8.77 -10.62 15.03
C SER A 267 -8.52 -10.97 13.56
N LEU A 268 -8.92 -10.10 12.62
CA LEU A 268 -8.67 -10.29 11.19
C LEU A 268 -7.18 -10.22 10.85
N LEU A 269 -6.46 -9.25 11.44
CA LEU A 269 -5.02 -9.13 11.27
C LEU A 269 -4.31 -10.40 11.73
N LYS A 270 -4.58 -10.88 12.95
CA LYS A 270 -4.01 -12.13 13.49
C LYS A 270 -4.31 -13.33 12.59
N ARG A 271 -5.51 -13.42 12.00
CA ARG A 271 -5.86 -14.48 11.06
C ARG A 271 -5.05 -14.43 9.77
N VAL A 272 -4.82 -13.24 9.20
CA VAL A 272 -3.96 -13.09 8.01
C VAL A 272 -2.53 -13.53 8.32
N ILE A 273 -2.02 -13.14 9.49
CA ILE A 273 -0.68 -13.51 9.97
C ILE A 273 -0.54 -15.03 10.09
N LEU A 274 -1.47 -15.69 10.78
CA LEU A 274 -1.42 -17.13 11.00
C LEU A 274 -1.72 -17.92 9.72
N GLY A 275 -2.75 -17.55 8.97
CA GLY A 275 -3.20 -18.29 7.79
C GLY A 275 -2.36 -18.03 6.55
N THR A 276 -2.20 -16.76 6.15
CA THR A 276 -1.53 -16.41 4.88
C THR A 276 -0.01 -16.41 5.03
N LEU A 277 0.49 -15.90 6.15
CA LEU A 277 1.93 -15.80 6.43
C LEU A 277 2.47 -16.96 7.26
N GLN A 278 1.62 -17.94 7.61
CA GLN A 278 2.00 -19.14 8.36
C GLN A 278 2.66 -18.81 9.71
N GLY A 279 2.25 -17.70 10.35
CA GLY A 279 2.80 -17.22 11.60
C GLY A 279 4.22 -16.62 11.52
N SER A 280 4.85 -16.61 10.33
CA SER A 280 6.23 -16.16 10.17
C SER A 280 6.30 -14.68 9.78
N ILE A 281 6.61 -13.83 10.74
CA ILE A 281 6.79 -12.38 10.53
C ILE A 281 8.04 -11.90 11.25
N SER A 282 8.86 -11.18 10.51
CA SER A 282 9.95 -10.39 11.05
C SER A 282 9.40 -9.04 11.52
N MET A 283 9.65 -8.71 12.79
CA MET A 283 9.16 -7.47 13.40
C MET A 283 9.70 -6.22 12.69
N GLY A 284 10.91 -6.27 12.12
CA GLY A 284 11.45 -5.16 11.34
C GLY A 284 10.64 -4.86 10.07
N TRP A 285 9.97 -5.87 9.50
CA TRP A 285 9.11 -5.72 8.33
C TRP A 285 7.63 -5.53 8.68
N LEU A 286 7.26 -5.51 9.96
CA LEU A 286 5.87 -5.37 10.40
C LEU A 286 5.18 -4.12 9.83
N PRO A 287 5.77 -2.90 9.84
CA PRO A 287 5.11 -1.71 9.28
C PRO A 287 4.71 -1.86 7.81
N TRP A 288 5.50 -2.59 7.02
CA TRP A 288 5.23 -2.86 5.60
C TRP A 288 4.06 -3.83 5.44
N LEU A 289 3.93 -4.82 6.33
CA LEU A 289 2.78 -5.71 6.37
C LEU A 289 1.49 -4.96 6.75
N LEU A 290 1.58 -4.09 7.76
CA LEU A 290 0.44 -3.29 8.22
C LEU A 290 -0.07 -2.38 7.10
N ALA A 291 0.82 -1.69 6.39
CA ALA A 291 0.45 -0.86 5.24
C ALA A 291 -0.25 -1.65 4.11
N GLU A 292 0.19 -2.88 3.82
CA GLU A 292 -0.50 -3.76 2.86
C GLU A 292 -1.89 -4.18 3.35
N PHE A 293 -2.04 -4.46 4.65
CA PHE A 293 -3.32 -4.81 5.27
C PHE A 293 -4.29 -3.63 5.26
N GLU A 294 -3.84 -2.45 5.69
CA GLU A 294 -4.61 -1.21 5.65
C GLU A 294 -5.13 -0.89 4.25
N PHE A 295 -4.27 -0.96 3.24
CA PHE A 295 -4.64 -0.65 1.85
C PHE A 295 -5.82 -1.50 1.37
N ARG A 296 -5.79 -2.81 1.67
CA ARG A 296 -6.86 -3.76 1.34
C ARG A 296 -8.10 -3.50 2.20
N PHE A 297 -7.92 -3.34 3.50
CA PHE A 297 -9.01 -3.14 4.44
C PHE A 297 -9.82 -1.88 4.10
N ASN A 298 -9.15 -0.76 3.87
CA ASN A 298 -9.76 0.53 3.55
C ASN A 298 -10.54 0.53 2.23
N ARG A 299 -10.36 -0.49 1.39
CA ARG A 299 -11.05 -0.67 0.11
C ARG A 299 -11.87 -1.95 0.03
N ARG A 300 -12.12 -2.60 1.16
CA ARG A 300 -12.85 -3.88 1.25
C ARG A 300 -14.28 -3.85 0.69
N ARG A 301 -14.87 -2.66 0.61
CA ARG A 301 -16.22 -2.40 0.07
C ARG A 301 -16.23 -2.00 -1.40
N ALA A 302 -15.07 -1.96 -2.07
CA ALA A 302 -15.05 -1.69 -3.50
C ALA A 302 -15.88 -2.74 -4.24
N ASN A 303 -16.93 -2.31 -4.95
CA ASN A 303 -17.83 -3.17 -5.72
C ASN A 303 -17.06 -4.05 -6.73
N ARG A 304 -15.88 -3.60 -7.18
CA ARG A 304 -14.94 -4.36 -8.00
C ARG A 304 -13.57 -4.34 -7.33
N ARG A 305 -13.15 -5.46 -6.73
CA ARG A 305 -11.81 -5.59 -6.13
C ARG A 305 -10.65 -5.20 -7.04
N PRO A 306 -10.71 -5.47 -8.34
CA PRO A 306 -9.62 -5.07 -9.22
C PRO A 306 -9.44 -3.55 -9.35
N LEU A 307 -10.35 -2.71 -8.82
CA LEU A 307 -10.09 -1.28 -8.63
C LEU A 307 -8.89 -1.03 -7.70
N LEU A 308 -8.58 -1.95 -6.79
CA LEU A 308 -7.36 -1.90 -5.97
C LEU A 308 -6.12 -2.04 -6.84
N PHE A 309 -6.15 -2.86 -7.91
CA PHE A 309 -5.04 -2.98 -8.85
C PHE A 309 -4.82 -1.65 -9.58
N ALA A 310 -5.88 -1.03 -10.10
CA ALA A 310 -5.78 0.28 -10.75
C ALA A 310 -5.22 1.35 -9.80
N ARG A 311 -5.69 1.40 -8.55
CA ARG A 311 -5.18 2.34 -7.55
C ARG A 311 -3.72 2.10 -7.18
N LEU A 312 -3.34 0.84 -7.07
CA LEU A 312 -1.96 0.43 -6.82
C LEU A 312 -1.05 0.87 -7.97
N MET A 313 -1.49 0.66 -9.22
CA MET A 313 -0.77 1.11 -10.40
C MET A 313 -0.63 2.64 -10.44
N GLU A 314 -1.70 3.38 -10.13
CA GLU A 314 -1.63 4.84 -10.01
C GLU A 314 -0.58 5.30 -8.99
N PHE A 315 -0.55 4.67 -7.81
CA PHE A 315 0.47 4.93 -6.80
C PHE A 315 1.87 4.56 -7.27
N GLY A 316 2.00 3.45 -8.00
CA GLY A 316 3.26 2.96 -8.54
C GLY A 316 3.83 3.89 -9.60
N LEU A 317 2.98 4.46 -10.46
CA LEU A 317 3.40 5.43 -11.47
C LEU A 317 3.85 6.77 -10.86
N LYS A 318 3.35 7.10 -9.68
CA LYS A 318 3.68 8.34 -8.95
C LYS A 318 4.79 8.16 -7.90
N THR A 319 5.41 6.99 -7.81
CA THR A 319 6.42 6.67 -6.79
C THR A 319 7.64 6.03 -7.42
N THR A 320 8.84 6.56 -7.20
CA THR A 320 10.06 5.87 -7.62
C THR A 320 10.39 4.72 -6.66
N ALA A 321 10.61 3.52 -7.20
CA ALA A 321 10.96 2.36 -6.36
C ALA A 321 12.32 2.51 -5.65
N ARG A 322 12.37 2.10 -4.38
CA ARG A 322 13.64 1.82 -3.70
C ARG A 322 14.37 0.63 -4.35
N THR A 323 15.70 0.67 -4.33
CA THR A 323 16.53 -0.37 -4.97
C THR A 323 16.58 -1.64 -4.13
N ARG A 324 16.98 -2.77 -4.75
CA ARG A 324 17.26 -4.01 -4.01
C ARG A 324 18.29 -3.80 -2.88
N ARG A 325 19.30 -2.95 -3.12
CA ARG A 325 20.34 -2.64 -2.14
C ARG A 325 19.77 -1.98 -0.88
N TYR A 326 18.76 -1.11 -1.03
CA TYR A 326 18.05 -0.51 0.10
C TYR A 326 17.45 -1.58 1.02
N PHE A 327 16.67 -2.51 0.46
CA PHE A 327 16.02 -3.57 1.24
C PHE A 327 17.01 -4.57 1.85
N LEU A 328 18.14 -4.85 1.18
CA LEU A 328 19.19 -5.69 1.76
C LEU A 328 19.86 -5.03 2.96
N LYS A 329 20.16 -3.73 2.89
CA LYS A 329 20.71 -2.96 4.00
C LYS A 329 19.72 -2.91 5.18
N LYS A 330 18.46 -2.57 4.93
CA LYS A 330 17.37 -2.60 5.93
C LYS A 330 17.24 -3.98 6.58
N GLY A 331 17.26 -5.06 5.79
CA GLY A 331 17.20 -6.42 6.32
C GLY A 331 18.42 -6.83 7.15
N LYS A 332 19.62 -6.31 6.86
CA LYS A 332 20.81 -6.52 7.70
C LYS A 332 20.66 -5.80 9.04
N MET A 333 20.24 -4.54 9.00
CA MET A 333 19.97 -3.73 10.18
C MET A 333 18.93 -4.41 11.10
N PHE A 334 17.84 -4.95 10.53
CA PHE A 334 16.85 -5.68 11.33
C PHE A 334 17.41 -6.94 11.99
N ARG A 335 18.30 -7.69 11.33
CA ARG A 335 18.99 -8.84 11.96
C ARG A 335 19.89 -8.40 13.11
N GLU A 336 20.64 -7.33 12.91
CA GLU A 336 21.54 -6.76 13.93
C GLU A 336 20.76 -6.27 15.16
N MET A 337 19.54 -5.78 14.96
CA MET A 337 18.62 -5.36 16.03
C MET A 337 17.79 -6.51 16.63
N GLY A 338 17.99 -7.77 16.17
CA GLY A 338 17.23 -8.93 16.65
C GLY A 338 15.75 -8.96 16.22
N LEU A 339 15.40 -8.24 15.15
CA LEU A 339 14.02 -8.07 14.64
C LEU A 339 13.69 -8.99 13.45
N SER A 340 14.58 -9.94 13.13
CA SER A 340 14.53 -10.76 11.90
C SER A 340 13.64 -11.97 11.98
#